data_AF-J9E960-F1
#
_entry.id   AF-J9E960-F1
#
_cell.length_a   1.000
_cell.length_b   1.000
_cell.length_c   1.000
_cell.angle_alpha   90.00
_cell.angle_beta   90.00
_cell.angle_gamma   90.00
#
_symmetry.space_group_name_H-M   'P 1'
#
loop_
_entity.id
_entity.type
_entity.pdbx_description
1 polymer ?
#
loop_
_entity_poly.entity_id
_entity_poly.type
_entity_poly.pdbx_seq_one_letter_code
_entity_poly.pdbx_strand_id
1 'polypeptide(L)'
;LDIHSLDERSKDFPLFISTPVNVAAWERAPLAPVKPRTNRILMLVGWMWLIPSAIAAARYLREYWPETRPFGLKIWFHIHRTTNYLAIILIIIGVLSVFVGKEWRWTGPAVSKTIQRNLSAGAIHSIIGAITVGVMLIQPVGALLRCDEGSKSRIVFNWSHRIFGFLSFLLG
;
A
#
# COMPACT_ATOMS: atom_id res chain seq x y z
N LEU A 1 -11.32 -14.88 -38.42
CA LEU A 1 -10.30 -14.38 -37.46
C LEU A 1 -10.98 -14.37 -36.10
N ASP A 2 -11.06 -15.55 -35.48
CA ASP A 2 -11.62 -15.70 -34.16
C ASP A 2 -10.66 -15.07 -33.16
N ILE A 3 -10.99 -13.87 -32.73
CA ILE A 3 -10.40 -13.28 -31.54
C ILE A 3 -10.76 -14.19 -30.38
N HIS A 4 -9.82 -15.07 -30.00
CA HIS A 4 -9.88 -15.82 -28.75
C HIS A 4 -10.21 -14.84 -27.63
N SER A 5 -11.46 -14.88 -27.19
CA SER A 5 -11.93 -14.15 -26.03
C SER A 5 -11.00 -14.49 -24.89
N LEU A 6 -10.29 -13.49 -24.35
CA LEU A 6 -9.56 -13.58 -23.09
C LEU A 6 -10.57 -13.68 -21.92
N ASP A 7 -11.52 -14.60 -22.03
CA ASP A 7 -12.45 -14.94 -20.98
C ASP A 7 -11.73 -15.89 -20.02
N GLU A 8 -11.26 -15.34 -18.91
CA GLU A 8 -10.61 -16.08 -17.82
C GLU A 8 -11.58 -17.05 -17.10
N ARG A 9 -12.84 -17.13 -17.52
CA ARG A 9 -13.79 -18.17 -17.10
C ARG A 9 -13.81 -19.38 -18.03
N SER A 10 -13.07 -19.35 -19.14
CA SER A 10 -12.87 -20.49 -20.03
C SER A 10 -12.08 -21.59 -19.32
N LYS A 11 -12.50 -22.85 -19.54
CA LYS A 11 -11.80 -24.04 -19.03
C LYS A 11 -10.40 -24.23 -19.62
N ASP A 12 -10.08 -23.48 -20.68
CA ASP A 12 -8.86 -23.66 -21.48
C ASP A 12 -7.74 -22.69 -21.06
N PHE A 13 -7.96 -21.86 -20.02
CA PHE A 13 -6.94 -20.92 -19.56
C PHE A 13 -5.88 -21.63 -18.70
N PRO A 14 -4.57 -21.48 -18.98
CA PRO A 14 -3.53 -22.21 -18.28
C PRO A 14 -3.46 -21.79 -16.81
N LEU A 15 -3.73 -22.74 -15.92
CA LEU A 15 -3.64 -22.57 -14.47
C LEU A 15 -2.17 -22.70 -14.06
N PHE A 16 -1.51 -21.59 -13.75
CA PHE A 16 -0.14 -21.63 -13.20
C PHE A 16 -0.21 -22.03 -11.72
N ILE A 17 0.04 -23.31 -11.43
CA ILE A 17 0.13 -23.84 -10.07
C ILE A 17 1.40 -23.30 -9.42
N SER A 18 1.26 -22.35 -8.49
CA SER A 18 2.38 -21.76 -7.74
C SER A 18 2.77 -22.52 -6.47
N THR A 19 2.05 -23.60 -6.13
CA THR A 19 2.38 -24.43 -4.96
C THR A 19 3.45 -25.46 -5.31
N PRO A 20 4.53 -25.61 -4.51
CA PRO A 20 5.52 -26.64 -4.73
C PRO A 20 4.88 -28.03 -4.63
N VAL A 21 4.96 -28.80 -5.71
CA VAL A 21 4.50 -30.20 -5.72
C VAL A 21 5.51 -31.01 -4.93
N ASN A 22 5.07 -31.62 -3.82
CA ASN A 22 5.89 -32.58 -3.10
C ASN A 22 5.97 -33.88 -3.91
N VAL A 23 6.99 -33.96 -4.77
CA VAL A 23 7.23 -35.12 -5.65
C VAL A 23 7.44 -36.42 -4.87
N ALA A 24 7.88 -36.35 -3.62
CA ALA A 24 8.11 -37.51 -2.77
C ALA A 24 6.81 -38.12 -2.19
N ALA A 25 5.72 -37.35 -2.13
CA ALA A 25 4.46 -37.79 -1.52
C ALA A 25 3.48 -38.45 -2.52
N TRP A 26 3.72 -38.37 -3.84
CA TRP A 26 2.77 -38.78 -4.89
C TRP A 26 1.32 -38.29 -4.66
N GLU A 27 1.17 -37.18 -3.94
CA GLU A 27 -0.13 -36.54 -3.76
C GLU A 27 -0.47 -35.81 -5.06
N ARG A 28 -1.63 -36.14 -5.63
CA ARG A 28 -2.16 -35.41 -6.80
C ARG A 28 -2.21 -33.93 -6.46
N ALA A 29 -1.70 -33.09 -7.35
CA ALA A 29 -1.83 -31.64 -7.23
C ALA A 29 -3.30 -31.30 -6.92
N PRO A 30 -3.57 -30.39 -5.96
CA PRO A 30 -4.93 -30.09 -5.55
C PRO A 30 -5.77 -29.69 -6.77
N LEU A 31 -6.93 -30.35 -6.95
CA LEU A 31 -7.82 -30.17 -8.10
C LEU A 31 -8.35 -28.73 -8.24
N ALA A 32 -8.24 -27.92 -7.18
CA ALA A 32 -8.59 -26.51 -7.18
C ALA A 32 -7.43 -25.69 -6.59
N PRO A 33 -7.11 -24.52 -7.18
CA PRO A 33 -6.08 -23.64 -6.65
C PRO A 33 -6.45 -23.19 -5.23
N VAL A 34 -5.52 -23.36 -4.29
CA VAL A 34 -5.68 -22.86 -2.92
C VAL A 34 -5.52 -21.34 -2.95
N LYS A 35 -6.63 -20.62 -2.77
CA LYS A 35 -6.59 -19.16 -2.65
C LYS A 35 -5.89 -18.78 -1.34
N PRO A 36 -4.72 -18.11 -1.38
CA PRO A 36 -4.03 -17.70 -0.17
C PRO A 36 -4.89 -16.72 0.63
N ARG A 37 -4.84 -16.83 1.97
CA ARG A 37 -5.58 -15.93 2.85
C ARG A 37 -5.10 -14.50 2.63
N THR A 38 -5.96 -13.65 2.07
CA THR A 38 -5.69 -12.23 1.95
C THR A 38 -5.76 -11.57 3.34
N ASN A 39 -4.63 -11.15 3.88
CA ASN A 39 -4.54 -10.45 5.16
C ASN A 39 -4.92 -8.97 5.04
N ARG A 40 -6.23 -8.70 4.84
CA ARG A 40 -6.80 -7.34 4.76
C ARG A 40 -6.67 -6.56 6.08
N ILE A 41 -6.51 -7.26 7.21
CA ILE A 41 -6.35 -6.64 8.53
C ILE A 41 -5.06 -5.81 8.64
N LEU A 42 -4.00 -6.19 7.92
CA LEU A 42 -2.74 -5.44 7.93
C LEU A 42 -2.92 -4.03 7.36
N MET A 43 -3.73 -3.88 6.32
CA MET A 43 -4.05 -2.57 5.75
C MET A 43 -4.86 -1.74 6.74
N LEU A 44 -5.83 -2.34 7.45
CA LEU A 44 -6.61 -1.64 8.48
C LEU A 44 -5.72 -1.16 9.64
N VAL A 45 -4.79 -1.99 10.12
CA VAL A 45 -3.85 -1.59 11.17
C VAL A 45 -2.93 -0.47 10.69
N GLY A 46 -2.40 -0.58 9.46
CA GLY A 46 -1.59 0.48 8.86
C GLY A 46 -2.34 1.81 8.77
N TRP A 47 -3.49 1.83 8.09
CA TRP A 47 -4.25 3.04 7.78
C TRP A 47 -4.99 3.63 8.97
N MET A 48 -5.63 2.80 9.82
CA MET A 48 -6.54 3.29 10.86
C MET A 48 -5.87 3.45 12.23
N TRP A 49 -4.67 2.89 12.43
CA TRP A 49 -3.96 2.98 13.71
C TRP A 49 -2.62 3.66 13.57
N LEU A 50 -1.72 3.13 12.73
CA LEU A 50 -0.34 3.58 12.70
C LEU A 50 -0.17 4.95 12.03
N ILE A 51 -0.83 5.21 10.88
CA ILE A 51 -0.77 6.50 10.20
C ILE A 51 -1.37 7.63 11.08
N PRO A 52 -2.58 7.51 11.67
CA PRO A 52 -3.11 8.49 12.61
C PRO A 52 -2.19 8.74 13.80
N SER A 53 -1.62 7.68 14.38
CA SER A 53 -0.67 7.80 15.49
C SER A 53 0.58 8.60 15.08
N ALA A 54 1.08 8.39 13.86
CA ALA A 54 2.21 9.15 13.33
C ALA A 54 1.87 10.65 13.16
N ILE A 55 0.66 10.96 12.67
CA ILE A 55 0.17 12.33 12.52
C ILE A 55 0.01 12.99 13.91
N ALA A 56 -0.59 12.27 14.86
CA ALA A 56 -0.76 12.72 16.23
C ALA A 56 0.59 13.01 16.90
N ALA A 57 1.61 12.16 16.68
CA ALA A 57 2.96 12.40 17.18
C ALA A 57 3.58 13.69 16.62
N ALA A 58 3.45 13.94 15.32
CA ALA A 58 3.97 15.17 14.72
C ALA A 58 3.24 16.44 15.17
N ARG A 59 1.97 16.33 15.55
CA ARG A 59 1.14 17.46 16.00
C ARG A 59 1.27 17.72 17.49
N TYR A 60 0.97 16.73 18.32
CA TYR A 60 0.84 16.91 19.76
C TYR A 60 2.17 16.68 20.49
N LEU A 61 2.87 15.57 20.20
CA LEU A 61 4.12 15.26 20.93
C LEU A 61 5.24 16.27 20.65
N ARG A 62 5.15 16.99 19.51
CA ARG A 62 6.05 18.10 19.21
C ARG A 62 5.95 19.24 20.22
N GLU A 63 4.77 19.49 20.77
CA GLU A 63 4.51 20.56 21.75
C GLU A 63 4.88 20.13 23.16
N TYR A 64 4.60 18.88 23.53
CA TYR A 64 4.85 18.36 24.88
C TYR A 64 6.31 17.94 25.12
N TRP A 65 7.02 17.43 24.11
CA TRP A 65 8.42 16.99 24.23
C TRP A 65 9.36 17.68 23.22
N PRO A 66 9.50 19.02 23.28
CA PRO A 66 10.29 19.77 22.30
C PRO A 66 11.81 19.54 22.44
N GLU A 67 12.29 19.36 23.67
CA GLU A 67 13.73 19.31 23.98
C GLU A 67 14.29 17.91 24.24
N THR A 68 13.43 16.89 24.28
CA THR A 68 13.87 15.50 24.44
C THR A 68 14.47 14.99 23.14
N ARG A 69 15.79 14.83 23.10
CA ARG A 69 16.57 14.48 21.90
C ARG A 69 17.47 13.26 22.10
N PRO A 70 16.90 12.05 22.23
CA PRO A 70 17.75 10.85 22.22
C PRO A 70 18.51 10.80 20.89
N PHE A 71 19.82 10.54 20.95
CA PHE A 71 20.69 10.46 19.76
C PHE A 71 20.66 11.71 18.86
N GLY A 72 20.44 12.89 19.45
CA GLY A 72 20.52 14.18 18.75
C GLY A 72 19.30 14.55 17.91
N LEU A 73 18.23 13.74 17.92
CA LEU A 73 17.02 13.96 17.13
C LEU A 73 15.79 14.00 18.03
N LYS A 74 14.83 14.88 17.73
CA LYS A 74 13.65 15.09 18.59
C LYS A 74 12.82 13.80 18.71
N ILE A 75 12.40 13.45 19.92
CA ILE A 75 11.67 12.20 20.20
C ILE A 75 10.38 12.07 19.37
N TRP A 76 9.63 13.16 19.20
CA TRP A 76 8.40 13.15 18.40
C TRP A 76 8.69 12.76 16.95
N PHE A 77 9.87 13.14 16.42
CA PHE A 77 10.28 12.81 15.06
C PHE A 77 10.73 11.36 14.94
N HIS A 78 11.36 10.80 15.98
CA HIS A 78 11.60 9.37 16.08
C HIS A 78 10.32 8.55 16.07
N ILE A 79 9.33 8.95 16.88
CA ILE A 79 8.04 8.27 16.94
C ILE A 79 7.35 8.36 15.57
N HIS A 80 7.21 9.58 15.04
CA HIS A 80 6.60 9.83 13.74
C HIS A 80 7.21 9.00 12.61
N ARG A 81 8.54 8.98 12.46
CA ARG A 81 9.19 8.22 11.38
C ARG A 81 9.01 6.70 11.57
N THR A 82 9.11 6.22 12.81
CA THR A 82 9.06 4.78 13.11
C THR A 82 7.65 4.23 12.88
N THR A 83 6.62 4.95 13.32
CA THR A 83 5.22 4.57 13.07
C THR A 83 4.88 4.63 11.58
N ASN A 84 5.38 5.63 10.83
CA ASN A 84 5.19 5.68 9.37
C ASN A 84 5.87 4.50 8.66
N TYR A 85 7.11 4.17 9.01
CA TYR A 85 7.79 3.03 8.37
C TYR A 85 7.11 1.70 8.67
N LEU A 86 6.67 1.48 9.90
CA LEU A 86 5.91 0.28 10.25
C LEU A 86 4.58 0.22 9.46
N ALA A 87 3.87 1.34 9.35
CA ALA A 87 2.64 1.44 8.56
C ALA A 87 2.89 1.09 7.08
N ILE A 88 3.92 1.69 6.46
CA ILE A 88 4.29 1.43 5.07
C ILE A 88 4.57 -0.06 4.85
N ILE A 89 5.35 -0.70 5.74
CA ILE A 89 5.65 -2.13 5.64
C ILE A 89 4.37 -2.96 5.69
N LEU A 90 3.48 -2.70 6.65
CA LEU A 90 2.21 -3.45 6.75
C LEU A 90 1.29 -3.22 5.55
N ILE A 91 1.23 -1.99 5.04
CA ILE A 91 0.43 -1.64 3.86
C ILE A 91 0.98 -2.35 2.61
N ILE A 92 2.30 -2.36 2.41
CA ILE A 92 2.94 -3.09 1.30
C ILE A 92 2.62 -4.58 1.38
N ILE A 93 2.80 -5.21 2.55
CA ILE A 93 2.48 -6.63 2.75
C ILE A 93 0.98 -6.89 2.49
N GLY A 94 0.10 -6.00 2.97
CA GLY A 94 -1.34 -6.07 2.74
C GLY A 94 -1.71 -5.99 1.25
N VAL A 95 -1.14 -5.04 0.52
CA VAL A 95 -1.33 -4.87 -0.92
C VAL A 95 -0.80 -6.08 -1.69
N LEU A 96 0.40 -6.55 -1.38
CA LEU A 96 0.97 -7.77 -1.99
C LEU A 96 0.08 -8.98 -1.73
N SER A 97 -0.46 -9.13 -0.52
CA SER A 97 -1.40 -10.20 -0.18
C SER A 97 -2.69 -10.14 -1.02
N VAL A 98 -3.17 -8.92 -1.37
CA VAL A 98 -4.31 -8.74 -2.27
C VAL A 98 -3.94 -9.17 -3.69
N PHE A 99 -2.80 -8.72 -4.22
CA PHE A 99 -2.34 -9.12 -5.55
C PHE A 99 -2.13 -10.63 -5.66
N VAL A 100 -1.47 -11.25 -4.68
CA VAL A 100 -1.29 -12.71 -4.62
C VAL A 100 -2.64 -13.43 -4.57
N GLY A 101 -3.58 -12.95 -3.75
CA GLY A 101 -4.94 -13.51 -3.68
C GLY A 101 -5.82 -13.23 -4.92
N LYS A 102 -5.33 -12.41 -5.85
CA LYS A 102 -5.94 -12.08 -7.15
C LYS A 102 -5.10 -12.58 -8.32
N GLU A 103 -4.11 -13.44 -8.07
CA GLU A 103 -3.22 -13.99 -9.09
C GLU A 103 -2.54 -12.90 -9.94
N TRP A 104 -2.14 -11.81 -9.29
CA TRP A 104 -1.51 -10.63 -9.90
C TRP A 104 -2.37 -9.91 -10.95
N ARG A 105 -3.67 -10.21 -11.02
CA ARG A 105 -4.60 -9.58 -11.97
C ARG A 105 -5.06 -8.20 -11.49
N TRP A 106 -5.04 -7.23 -12.41
CA TRP A 106 -5.56 -5.88 -12.14
C TRP A 106 -7.09 -5.85 -12.09
N THR A 107 -7.64 -5.57 -10.92
CA THR A 107 -9.09 -5.48 -10.71
C THR A 107 -9.66 -4.08 -10.91
N GLY A 108 -8.83 -3.06 -11.10
CA GLY A 108 -9.26 -1.67 -11.32
C GLY A 108 -9.76 -1.38 -12.74
N PRO A 109 -10.03 -0.11 -13.05
CA PRO A 109 -10.49 0.32 -14.37
C PRO A 109 -9.47 -0.01 -15.45
N ALA A 110 -9.94 -0.34 -16.65
CA ALA A 110 -9.10 -0.60 -17.82
C ALA A 110 -9.83 -0.17 -19.09
N VAL A 111 -9.06 0.23 -20.11
CA VAL A 111 -9.59 0.67 -21.42
C VAL A 111 -10.41 -0.44 -22.10
N SER A 112 -10.06 -1.71 -21.86
CA SER A 112 -10.76 -2.86 -22.42
C SER A 112 -12.07 -3.23 -21.71
N LYS A 113 -12.40 -2.58 -20.58
CA LYS A 113 -13.59 -2.89 -19.78
C LYS A 113 -14.73 -1.91 -20.10
N THR A 114 -15.98 -2.38 -19.99
CA THR A 114 -17.17 -1.54 -20.12
C THR A 114 -17.23 -0.48 -19.02
N ILE A 115 -17.97 0.62 -19.26
CA ILE A 115 -18.15 1.71 -18.30
C ILE A 115 -18.68 1.18 -16.96
N GLN A 116 -19.67 0.29 -16.98
CA GLN A 116 -20.26 -0.31 -15.78
C GLN A 116 -19.23 -1.10 -14.95
N ARG A 117 -18.31 -1.82 -15.60
CA ARG A 117 -17.23 -2.54 -14.89
C ARG A 117 -16.19 -1.58 -14.33
N ASN A 118 -15.85 -0.53 -15.07
CA ASN A 118 -14.89 0.50 -14.63
C ASN A 118 -15.41 1.32 -13.43
N LEU A 119 -16.74 1.53 -13.35
CA LEU A 119 -17.38 2.26 -12.25
C LEU A 119 -17.85 1.36 -11.11
N SER A 120 -17.57 0.06 -11.16
CA SER A 120 -17.88 -0.84 -10.04
C SER A 120 -17.09 -0.44 -8.79
N ALA A 121 -17.69 -0.61 -7.60
CA ALA A 121 -17.07 -0.24 -6.33
C ALA A 121 -15.68 -0.88 -6.14
N GLY A 122 -15.51 -2.14 -6.55
CA GLY A 122 -14.22 -2.83 -6.50
C GLY A 122 -13.17 -2.24 -7.45
N ALA A 123 -13.58 -1.80 -8.64
CA ALA A 123 -12.68 -1.15 -9.58
C ALA A 123 -12.24 0.23 -9.06
N ILE A 124 -13.18 1.04 -8.59
CA ILE A 124 -12.93 2.35 -7.98
C ILE A 124 -12.01 2.20 -6.75
N HIS A 125 -12.29 1.25 -5.85
CA HIS A 125 -11.44 0.97 -4.70
C HIS A 125 -10.01 0.59 -5.12
N SER A 126 -9.86 -0.22 -6.17
CA SER A 126 -8.53 -0.64 -6.66
C SER A 126 -7.70 0.54 -7.17
N ILE A 127 -8.31 1.46 -7.95
CA ILE A 127 -7.58 2.62 -8.47
C ILE A 127 -7.30 3.67 -7.40
N ILE A 128 -8.25 3.96 -6.52
CA ILE A 128 -8.05 4.87 -5.39
C ILE A 128 -6.95 4.31 -4.48
N GLY A 129 -7.00 3.03 -4.14
CA GLY A 129 -5.97 2.37 -3.33
C GLY A 129 -4.59 2.42 -3.98
N ALA A 130 -4.49 2.19 -5.30
CA ALA A 130 -3.23 2.28 -6.03
C ALA A 130 -2.64 3.70 -6.02
N ILE A 131 -3.47 4.72 -6.27
CA ILE A 131 -3.06 6.13 -6.21
C ILE A 131 -2.60 6.47 -4.79
N THR A 132 -3.36 6.05 -3.77
CA THR A 132 -3.07 6.31 -2.36
C THR A 132 -1.72 5.73 -1.96
N VAL A 133 -1.45 4.47 -2.31
CA VAL A 133 -0.16 3.82 -2.04
C VAL A 133 0.98 4.53 -2.78
N GLY A 134 0.76 4.95 -4.03
CA GLY A 134 1.73 5.75 -4.79
C GLY A 134 2.08 7.06 -4.09
N VAL A 135 1.07 7.85 -3.69
CA VAL A 135 1.25 9.12 -2.97
C VAL A 135 1.92 8.90 -1.61
N MET A 136 1.58 7.82 -0.90
CA MET A 136 2.22 7.44 0.36
C MET A 136 3.72 7.15 0.16
N LEU A 137 4.11 6.43 -0.90
CA LEU A 137 5.50 6.08 -1.18
C LEU A 137 6.36 7.27 -1.63
N ILE A 138 5.74 8.35 -2.13
CA ILE A 138 6.45 9.62 -2.40
C ILE A 138 6.98 10.25 -1.10
N GLN A 139 6.32 10.01 0.06
CA GLN A 139 6.75 10.59 1.34
C GLN A 139 8.17 10.21 1.76
N PRO A 140 8.53 8.90 1.88
CA PRO A 140 9.88 8.52 2.25
C PRO A 140 10.93 8.94 1.22
N VAL A 141 10.60 8.91 -0.08
CA VAL A 141 11.50 9.39 -1.14
C VAL A 141 11.79 10.89 -0.97
N GLY A 142 10.75 11.70 -0.77
CA GLY A 142 10.89 13.12 -0.47
C GLY A 142 11.69 13.36 0.81
N ALA A 143 11.52 12.52 1.83
CA ALA A 143 12.27 12.64 3.08
C ALA A 143 13.77 12.39 2.92
N LEU A 144 14.20 11.56 1.95
CA LEU A 144 15.62 11.39 1.61
C LEU A 144 16.20 12.64 0.94
N LEU A 145 15.37 13.37 0.19
CA LEU A 145 15.73 14.63 -0.46
C LEU A 145 15.49 15.86 0.44
N ARG A 146 15.27 15.64 1.74
CA ARG A 146 14.96 16.71 2.70
C ARG A 146 16.12 17.69 2.81
N CYS A 147 15.84 18.97 2.53
CA CYS A 147 16.80 20.06 2.72
C CYS A 147 17.14 20.29 4.20
N ASP A 148 18.29 20.93 4.45
CA ASP A 148 18.71 21.35 5.79
C ASP A 148 17.66 22.23 6.51
N GLU A 149 17.68 22.25 7.84
CA GLU A 149 16.73 23.00 8.66
C GLU A 149 16.79 24.52 8.42
N GLY A 150 17.95 25.06 8.06
CA GLY A 150 18.13 26.49 7.77
C GLY A 150 17.79 26.93 6.34
N SER A 151 17.48 25.99 5.44
CA SER A 151 17.28 26.29 4.01
C SER A 151 15.90 26.89 3.72
N LYS A 152 15.82 27.89 2.84
CA LYS A 152 14.55 28.44 2.33
C LYS A 152 13.68 27.38 1.64
N SER A 153 14.31 26.39 1.02
CA SER A 153 13.63 25.25 0.37
C SER A 153 12.91 24.33 1.38
N ARG A 154 13.22 24.44 2.67
CA ARG A 154 12.54 23.69 3.74
C ARG A 154 11.06 24.02 3.84
N ILE A 155 10.66 25.26 3.50
CA ILE A 155 9.24 25.68 3.48
C ILE A 155 8.48 24.89 2.41
N VAL A 156 9.04 24.83 1.19
CA VAL A 156 8.47 24.09 0.06
C VAL A 156 8.37 22.60 0.40
N PHE A 157 9.43 22.02 0.95
CA PHE A 157 9.43 20.63 1.42
C PHE A 157 8.31 20.38 2.45
N ASN A 158 8.21 21.21 3.49
CA ASN A 158 7.23 21.03 4.56
C ASN A 158 5.78 21.12 4.03
N TRP A 159 5.49 22.07 3.15
CA TRP A 159 4.17 22.20 2.52
C TRP A 159 3.84 21.02 1.62
N SER A 160 4.79 20.61 0.78
CA SER A 160 4.62 19.46 -0.12
C SER A 160 4.37 18.18 0.67
N HIS A 161 5.22 17.90 1.67
CA HIS A 161 5.10 16.75 2.56
C HIS A 161 3.73 16.72 3.27
N ARG A 162 3.25 17.88 3.74
CA ARG A 162 1.96 17.99 4.42
C ARG A 162 0.77 17.77 3.47
N ILE A 163 0.80 18.33 2.26
CA ILE A 163 -0.27 18.13 1.26
C ILE A 163 -0.35 16.66 0.88
N PHE A 164 0.75 16.06 0.45
CA PHE A 164 0.75 14.67 0.02
C PHE A 164 0.45 13.70 1.18
N GLY A 165 0.90 14.02 2.40
CA GLY A 165 0.55 13.25 3.60
C GLY A 165 -0.95 13.31 3.92
N PHE A 166 -1.57 14.48 3.76
CA PHE A 166 -3.01 14.62 3.93
C PHE A 166 -3.80 13.89 2.83
N LEU A 167 -3.38 14.00 1.57
CA LEU A 167 -4.04 13.32 0.45
C LEU A 167 -3.99 11.80 0.60
N SER A 168 -2.83 11.24 0.97
CA SER A 168 -2.71 9.80 1.22
C SER A 168 -3.56 9.34 2.40
N PHE A 169 -3.67 10.13 3.47
CA PHE A 169 -4.55 9.81 4.60
C PHE A 169 -6.04 9.92 4.26
N LEU A 170 -6.44 10.88 3.42
CA LEU A 170 -7.84 11.07 3.05
C LEU A 170 -8.35 10.00 2.09
N LEU A 171 -7.48 9.50 1.20
CA LEU A 171 -7.83 8.52 0.18
C LEU A 171 -7.71 7.06 0.67
N GLY A 172 -6.92 6.81 1.72
CA GLY A 172 -6.64 5.48 2.27
C GLY A 172 -7.63 5.03 3.33
#